data_AF-A0A5N5T9Y9-F1
#
_entry.id   AF-A0A5N5T9Y9-F1
#
_cell.length_a   1.000
_cell.length_b   1.000
_cell.length_c   1.000
_cell.angle_alpha   90.00
_cell.angle_beta   90.00
_cell.angle_gamma   90.00
#
_symmetry.space_group_name_H-M   'P 1'
#
loop_
_entity.id
_entity.type
_entity.pdbx_description
1 polymer ?
#
loop_
_entity_poly.entity_id
_entity_poly.type
_entity_poly.pdbx_seq_one_letter_code
_entity_poly.pdbx_strand_id
1 'polypeptide(L)'
;MINQLEKLGWTVENHSFDDSTPIGTKTFTNILATLNPSATRRLVLACHYDSKYTPKGFLGATDSAVPCSMLINLAFVMRNYLDKHKQERSDLTLQFIFFDGEEAFVQWTATDSLYGARKLASKLHATSFPPGQETNELHRMDLFVLLDLIGTEDCGFYSLFSESEKWYGRLSDFEKRLMRLGLINKRTQMLRNQKVYGARIEDDHVPFLRKGVPILHLIATPFPSVWHKMSDNMESLHPPSIQNMNTLLRAFVTDYLHLQL
;
A
#
# COMPACT_ATOMS: atom_id res chain seq x y z
N MET A 1 -1.27 12.26 9.09
CA MET A 1 -2.03 11.16 8.47
C MET A 1 -3.40 11.00 9.12
N ILE A 2 -3.49 10.58 10.39
CA ILE A 2 -4.74 10.37 11.15
C ILE A 2 -5.73 11.54 10.99
N ASN A 3 -5.34 12.75 11.43
CA ASN A 3 -6.20 13.94 11.34
C ASN A 3 -6.68 14.26 9.92
N GLN A 4 -5.92 13.90 8.88
CA GLN A 4 -6.33 14.17 7.49
C GLN A 4 -7.45 13.21 7.06
N LEU A 5 -7.34 11.93 7.43
CA LEU A 5 -8.33 10.90 7.08
C LEU A 5 -9.60 11.04 7.94
N GLU A 6 -9.48 11.36 9.22
CA GLU A 6 -10.63 11.63 10.09
C GLU A 6 -11.45 12.83 9.60
N LYS A 7 -10.79 13.92 9.16
CA LYS A 7 -11.47 15.08 8.55
C LYS A 7 -12.21 14.74 7.26
N LEU A 8 -11.83 13.65 6.60
CA LEU A 8 -12.51 13.12 5.42
C LEU A 8 -13.60 12.09 5.79
N GLY A 9 -13.93 11.92 7.07
CA GLY A 9 -15.00 11.02 7.51
C GLY A 9 -14.65 9.53 7.51
N TRP A 10 -13.36 9.20 7.45
CA TRP A 10 -12.86 7.83 7.60
C TRP A 10 -12.76 7.45 9.08
N THR A 11 -13.04 6.19 9.40
CA THR A 11 -12.76 5.64 10.74
C THR A 11 -11.31 5.23 10.82
N VAL A 12 -10.56 5.83 11.74
CA VAL A 12 -9.13 5.56 11.92
C VAL A 12 -8.91 4.82 13.24
N GLU A 13 -8.20 3.71 13.18
CA GLU A 13 -7.83 2.88 14.32
C GLU A 13 -6.31 2.77 14.43
N ASN A 14 -5.79 2.93 15.63
CA ASN A 14 -4.38 2.70 15.93
C ASN A 14 -4.19 1.29 16.49
N HIS A 15 -3.22 0.56 15.96
CA HIS A 15 -2.79 -0.72 16.49
C HIS A 15 -1.38 -0.58 17.06
N SER A 16 -1.32 -0.20 18.34
CA SER A 16 -0.07 0.01 19.08
C SER A 16 0.36 -1.25 19.85
N PHE A 17 1.65 -1.55 19.85
CA PHE A 17 2.24 -2.66 20.59
C PHE A 17 3.73 -2.40 20.84
N ASP A 18 4.28 -3.05 21.86
CA ASP A 18 5.73 -3.08 22.09
C ASP A 18 6.32 -4.36 21.49
N ASP A 19 7.51 -4.26 20.90
CA ASP A 19 8.27 -5.41 20.43
C ASP A 19 9.78 -5.23 20.68
N SER A 20 10.49 -6.35 20.76
CA SER A 20 11.94 -6.37 20.95
C SER A 20 12.66 -6.14 19.62
N THR A 21 13.61 -5.21 19.60
CA THR A 21 14.50 -4.94 18.45
C THR A 21 15.95 -5.16 18.84
N PRO A 22 16.89 -5.26 17.88
CA PRO A 22 18.32 -5.34 18.20
C PRO A 22 18.85 -4.15 19.03
N ILE A 23 18.15 -3.02 19.04
CA ILE A 23 18.52 -1.82 19.80
C ILE A 23 17.60 -1.55 20.99
N GLY A 24 16.98 -2.61 21.53
CA GLY A 24 16.09 -2.57 22.68
C GLY A 24 14.61 -2.54 22.30
N THR A 25 13.73 -2.56 23.30
CA THR A 25 12.28 -2.52 23.08
C THR A 25 11.85 -1.20 22.47
N LYS A 26 10.94 -1.27 21.48
CA LYS A 26 10.32 -0.12 20.82
C LYS A 26 8.80 -0.30 20.81
N THR A 27 8.09 0.81 20.83
CA THR A 27 6.65 0.86 20.59
C THR A 27 6.41 1.16 19.12
N PHE A 28 5.58 0.35 18.47
CA PHE A 28 5.15 0.53 17.09
C PHE A 28 3.65 0.80 17.06
N THR A 29 3.17 1.55 16.08
CA THR A 29 1.75 1.84 15.87
C THR A 29 1.38 1.80 14.40
N ASN A 30 0.71 0.72 13.97
CA ASN A 30 0.07 0.73 12.65
C ASN A 30 -1.17 1.62 12.67
N ILE A 31 -1.46 2.28 11.55
CA ILE A 31 -2.65 3.12 11.37
C ILE A 31 -3.56 2.46 10.34
N LEU A 32 -4.78 2.11 10.73
CA LEU A 32 -5.78 1.53 9.84
C LEU A 32 -6.89 2.56 9.62
N ALA A 33 -7.08 3.02 8.39
CA ALA A 33 -8.18 3.90 8.04
C ALA A 33 -9.18 3.16 7.16
N THR A 34 -10.42 3.02 7.62
CA THR A 34 -11.48 2.31 6.89
C THR A 34 -12.61 3.27 6.55
N LEU A 35 -12.95 3.36 5.27
CA LEU A 35 -14.02 4.26 4.79
C LEU A 35 -15.39 3.87 5.38
N ASN A 36 -15.75 2.59 5.28
CA ASN A 36 -16.95 2.01 5.89
C ASN A 36 -16.62 0.75 6.72
N PRO A 37 -16.46 0.85 8.05
CA PRO A 37 -16.10 -0.29 8.90
C PRO A 37 -17.09 -1.47 8.89
N SER A 38 -18.37 -1.21 8.60
CA SER A 38 -19.40 -2.25 8.58
C SER A 38 -19.37 -3.12 7.32
N ALA A 39 -18.68 -2.68 6.26
CA ALA A 39 -18.61 -3.41 5.00
C ALA A 39 -17.84 -4.73 5.15
N THR A 40 -18.42 -5.83 4.67
CA THR A 40 -17.87 -7.17 4.88
C THR A 40 -16.55 -7.39 4.15
N ARG A 41 -16.36 -6.76 3.00
CA ARG A 41 -15.19 -6.89 2.12
C ARG A 41 -14.44 -5.58 1.97
N ARG A 42 -13.13 -5.67 1.72
CA ARG A 42 -12.20 -4.55 1.66
C ARG A 42 -11.25 -4.72 0.48
N LEU A 43 -11.19 -3.69 -0.36
CA LEU A 43 -9.96 -3.39 -1.10
C LEU A 43 -9.00 -2.70 -0.13
N VAL A 44 -7.82 -3.27 0.05
CA VAL A 44 -6.81 -2.72 0.96
C VAL A 44 -5.68 -2.12 0.14
N LEU A 45 -5.38 -0.84 0.35
CA LEU A 45 -4.14 -0.21 -0.13
C LEU A 45 -3.23 0.05 1.06
N ALA A 46 -1.94 -0.24 0.94
CA ALA A 46 -1.02 -0.09 2.06
C ALA A 46 0.35 0.44 1.64
N CYS A 47 1.07 0.96 2.62
CA CYS A 47 2.50 1.30 2.59
C CYS A 47 3.01 1.35 4.02
N HIS A 48 4.31 1.46 4.23
CA HIS A 48 4.88 1.79 5.54
C HIS A 48 5.09 3.30 5.68
N TYR A 49 5.11 3.82 6.91
CA TYR A 49 5.32 5.24 7.19
C TYR A 49 6.57 5.52 8.04
N ASP A 50 7.18 4.50 8.63
CA ASP A 50 8.49 4.64 9.24
C ASP A 50 9.56 4.89 8.16
N SER A 51 10.65 5.51 8.58
CA SER A 51 11.85 5.68 7.77
C SER A 51 12.99 4.91 8.41
N LYS A 52 13.84 4.30 7.59
CA LYS A 52 15.00 3.53 8.06
C LYS A 52 15.82 4.27 9.11
N TYR A 53 16.14 3.59 10.20
CA TYR A 53 16.84 4.19 11.35
C TYR A 53 18.29 4.63 11.03
N THR A 54 18.96 3.90 10.14
CA THR A 54 20.32 4.23 9.68
C THR A 54 20.40 4.25 8.15
N PRO A 55 21.11 5.23 7.55
CA PRO A 55 21.90 6.29 8.19
C PRO A 55 21.05 7.36 8.90
N LYS A 56 21.61 7.98 9.96
CA LYS A 56 20.90 9.03 10.71
C LYS A 56 20.56 10.21 9.80
N GLY A 57 19.29 10.64 9.84
CA GLY A 57 18.78 11.74 9.01
C GLY A 57 18.33 11.29 7.62
N PHE A 58 18.33 9.99 7.32
CA PHE A 58 17.64 9.45 6.15
C PHE A 58 16.16 9.82 6.18
N LEU A 59 15.64 10.29 5.05
CA LEU A 59 14.25 10.77 4.94
C LEU A 59 13.30 9.72 4.35
N GLY A 60 13.78 8.88 3.43
CA GLY A 60 12.94 7.89 2.75
C GLY A 60 11.84 8.54 1.91
N ALA A 61 12.20 9.43 0.99
CA ALA A 61 11.20 10.12 0.18
C ALA A 61 10.40 9.14 -0.71
N THR A 62 11.07 8.19 -1.35
CA THR A 62 10.44 7.09 -2.09
C THR A 62 9.97 5.94 -1.19
N ASP A 63 10.48 5.91 0.03
CA ASP A 63 10.59 4.75 0.93
C ASP A 63 10.14 5.08 2.37
N SER A 64 8.85 5.32 2.63
CA SER A 64 7.70 5.30 1.73
C SER A 64 6.85 6.58 1.86
N ALA A 65 7.49 7.75 1.98
CA ALA A 65 6.79 9.02 2.13
C ALA A 65 5.88 9.37 0.93
N VAL A 66 6.33 9.10 -0.30
CA VAL A 66 5.50 9.25 -1.51
C VAL A 66 4.31 8.29 -1.49
N PRO A 67 4.45 6.96 -1.33
CA PRO A 67 3.32 6.04 -1.11
C PRO A 67 2.31 6.53 -0.05
N CYS A 68 2.80 6.96 1.11
CA CYS A 68 1.95 7.54 2.16
C CYS A 68 1.12 8.73 1.65
N SER A 69 1.79 9.66 0.94
CA SER A 69 1.14 10.85 0.39
C SER A 69 0.11 10.50 -0.70
N MET A 70 0.37 9.47 -1.51
CA MET A 70 -0.52 9.01 -2.58
C MET A 70 -1.84 8.49 -2.01
N LEU A 71 -1.81 7.71 -0.92
CA LEU A 71 -3.03 7.19 -0.29
C LEU A 71 -3.88 8.33 0.30
N ILE A 72 -3.26 9.28 1.01
CA ILE A 72 -3.95 10.45 1.56
C ILE A 72 -4.52 11.32 0.43
N ASN A 73 -3.75 11.53 -0.64
CA ASN A 73 -4.20 12.27 -1.82
C ASN A 73 -5.40 11.60 -2.48
N LEU A 74 -5.38 10.26 -2.61
CA LEU A 74 -6.48 9.51 -3.19
C LEU A 74 -7.77 9.73 -2.42
N ALA A 75 -7.75 9.57 -1.08
CA ALA A 75 -8.92 9.84 -0.25
C ALA A 75 -9.41 11.28 -0.39
N PHE A 76 -8.50 12.26 -0.39
CA PHE A 76 -8.87 13.67 -0.51
C PHE A 76 -9.51 14.00 -1.86
N VAL A 77 -8.88 13.58 -2.96
CA VAL A 77 -9.31 13.93 -4.32
C VAL A 77 -10.59 13.19 -4.71
N MET A 78 -10.74 11.95 -4.27
CA MET A 78 -11.91 11.12 -4.60
C MET A 78 -13.05 11.22 -3.58
N ARG A 79 -12.94 12.08 -2.55
CA ARG A 79 -13.85 12.13 -1.40
C ARG A 79 -15.34 12.08 -1.74
N ASN A 80 -15.81 12.89 -2.69
CA ASN A 80 -17.23 12.94 -3.04
C ASN A 80 -17.73 11.60 -3.62
N TYR A 81 -16.90 10.94 -4.42
CA TYR A 81 -17.22 9.65 -5.02
C TYR A 81 -17.17 8.52 -3.98
N LEU A 82 -16.21 8.59 -3.07
CA LEU A 82 -16.06 7.63 -1.97
C LEU A 82 -17.19 7.76 -0.94
N ASP A 83 -17.61 8.99 -0.63
CA ASP A 83 -18.74 9.27 0.27
C ASP A 83 -20.05 8.75 -0.32
N LYS A 84 -20.28 8.97 -1.63
CA LYS A 84 -21.43 8.40 -2.34
C LYS A 84 -21.39 6.87 -2.31
N HIS A 85 -20.24 6.26 -2.61
CA HIS A 85 -20.05 4.80 -2.53
C HIS A 85 -20.36 4.24 -1.14
N LYS A 86 -19.87 4.90 -0.08
CA LYS A 86 -20.15 4.54 1.32
C LYS A 86 -21.64 4.54 1.66
N GLN A 87 -22.42 5.41 1.03
CA GLN A 87 -23.88 5.50 1.24
C GLN A 87 -24.66 4.46 0.43
N GLU A 88 -24.20 4.14 -0.79
CA GLU A 88 -24.93 3.29 -1.74
C GLU A 88 -24.55 1.81 -1.68
N ARG A 89 -23.33 1.48 -1.23
CA ARG A 89 -22.80 0.10 -1.17
C ARG A 89 -22.37 -0.24 0.25
N SER A 90 -22.97 -1.30 0.78
CA SER A 90 -22.70 -1.75 2.15
C SER A 90 -21.75 -2.93 2.25
N ASP A 91 -21.44 -3.64 1.16
CA ASP A 91 -20.70 -4.91 1.21
C ASP A 91 -19.19 -4.79 0.93
N LEU A 92 -18.75 -3.79 0.15
CA LEU A 92 -17.35 -3.57 -0.22
C LEU A 92 -16.92 -2.13 0.10
N THR A 93 -15.78 -1.98 0.78
CA THR A 93 -15.19 -0.67 1.11
C THR A 93 -13.73 -0.58 0.69
N LEU A 94 -13.18 0.63 0.75
CA LEU A 94 -11.75 0.91 0.74
C LEU A 94 -11.21 0.94 2.18
N GLN A 95 -10.01 0.41 2.37
CA GLN A 95 -9.23 0.52 3.60
C GLN A 95 -7.78 0.88 3.26
N PHE A 96 -7.19 1.77 4.05
CA PHE A 96 -5.76 2.06 4.05
C PHE A 96 -5.09 1.48 5.27
N ILE A 97 -3.89 0.92 5.09
CA ILE A 97 -3.03 0.51 6.19
C ILE A 97 -1.68 1.19 6.02
N PHE A 98 -1.26 1.91 7.06
CA PHE A 98 0.07 2.49 7.16
C PHE A 98 0.84 1.72 8.23
N PHE A 99 1.78 0.90 7.81
CA PHE A 99 2.58 0.07 8.71
C PHE A 99 3.68 0.88 9.38
N ASP A 100 3.99 0.50 10.61
CA ASP A 100 5.13 1.00 11.38
C ASP A 100 6.17 -0.11 11.55
N GLY A 101 7.45 0.26 11.52
CA GLY A 101 8.56 -0.68 11.64
C GLY A 101 8.59 -1.72 10.53
N GLU A 102 8.42 -1.30 9.28
CA GLU A 102 8.78 -2.14 8.13
C GLU A 102 10.28 -2.43 8.17
N GLU A 103 11.06 -1.37 8.41
CA GLU A 103 12.50 -1.39 8.25
C GLU A 103 13.22 -2.16 9.35
N ALA A 104 14.32 -2.80 8.95
CA ALA A 104 15.27 -3.37 9.90
C ALA A 104 16.02 -2.26 10.65
N PHE A 105 16.19 -2.41 11.96
CA PHE A 105 17.01 -1.50 12.76
C PHE A 105 18.50 -1.70 12.51
N VAL A 106 18.95 -2.95 12.29
CA VAL A 106 20.36 -3.30 12.11
C VAL A 106 20.56 -4.14 10.85
N GLN A 107 19.94 -5.31 10.78
CA GLN A 107 20.08 -6.23 9.66
C GLN A 107 18.75 -6.89 9.36
N TRP A 108 18.34 -6.82 8.09
CA TRP A 108 17.11 -7.47 7.63
C TRP A 108 17.12 -8.97 7.94
N THR A 109 16.24 -9.38 8.84
CA THR A 109 16.01 -10.78 9.23
C THR A 109 14.54 -11.00 9.52
N ALA A 110 14.11 -12.26 9.69
CA ALA A 110 12.72 -12.58 10.04
C ALA A 110 12.21 -11.94 11.36
N THR A 111 13.11 -11.45 12.22
CA THR A 111 12.78 -10.81 13.50
C THR A 111 13.21 -9.34 13.60
N ASP A 112 14.07 -8.86 12.68
CA ASP A 112 14.48 -7.47 12.53
C ASP A 112 14.02 -6.95 11.17
N SER A 113 12.69 -6.92 11.00
CA SER A 113 11.94 -6.36 9.87
C SER A 113 10.44 -6.57 10.12
N LEU A 114 9.59 -5.87 9.37
CA LEU A 114 8.15 -6.13 9.24
C LEU A 114 7.41 -6.21 10.58
N TYR A 115 7.83 -5.43 11.58
CA TYR A 115 7.29 -5.45 12.94
C TYR A 115 5.78 -5.20 12.92
N GLY A 116 5.37 -4.11 12.27
CA GLY A 116 3.98 -3.71 12.08
C GLY A 116 3.16 -4.77 11.37
N ALA A 117 3.58 -5.19 10.19
CA ALA A 117 2.87 -6.17 9.38
C ALA A 117 2.76 -7.54 10.05
N ARG A 118 3.83 -8.06 10.66
CA ARG A 118 3.81 -9.37 11.36
C ARG A 118 2.77 -9.39 12.48
N LYS A 119 2.75 -8.33 13.30
CA LYS A 119 1.81 -8.23 14.43
C LYS A 119 0.39 -8.00 13.95
N LEU A 120 0.17 -7.13 12.95
CA LEU A 120 -1.17 -6.88 12.43
C LEU A 120 -1.77 -8.12 11.75
N ALA A 121 -1.01 -8.78 10.86
CA ALA A 121 -1.49 -9.99 10.19
C ALA A 121 -1.84 -11.09 11.21
N SER A 122 -1.07 -11.22 12.29
CA SER A 122 -1.36 -12.17 13.37
C SER A 122 -2.64 -11.80 14.13
N LYS A 123 -2.81 -10.52 14.51
CA LYS A 123 -4.03 -10.02 15.16
C LYS A 123 -5.27 -10.27 14.30
N LEU A 124 -5.22 -9.87 13.03
CA LEU A 124 -6.36 -10.00 12.11
C LEU A 124 -6.71 -11.48 11.85
N HIS A 125 -5.71 -12.35 11.74
CA HIS A 125 -5.93 -13.79 11.60
C HIS A 125 -6.62 -14.40 12.83
N ALA A 126 -6.27 -13.95 14.03
CA ALA A 126 -6.85 -14.43 15.28
C ALA A 126 -8.24 -13.84 15.58
N THR A 127 -8.67 -12.82 14.85
CA THR A 127 -9.94 -12.11 15.09
C THR A 127 -11.01 -12.69 14.17
N SER A 128 -11.96 -13.48 14.70
CA SER A 128 -13.05 -14.06 13.91
C SER A 128 -13.93 -13.00 13.26
N PHE A 129 -14.28 -13.18 11.99
CA PHE A 129 -15.24 -12.34 11.28
C PHE A 129 -16.06 -13.16 10.27
N PRO A 130 -17.40 -13.11 10.32
CA PRO A 130 -18.21 -12.52 11.38
C PRO A 130 -17.91 -13.13 12.76
N PRO A 131 -18.19 -12.42 13.87
CA PRO A 131 -17.89 -12.94 15.21
C PRO A 131 -18.47 -14.34 15.44
N GLY A 132 -17.63 -15.26 15.92
CA GLY A 132 -18.04 -16.65 16.20
C GLY A 132 -18.08 -17.58 14.98
N GLN A 133 -17.63 -17.15 13.81
CA GLN A 133 -17.45 -17.99 12.61
C GLN A 133 -15.99 -18.47 12.48
N GLU A 134 -15.76 -19.47 11.61
CA GLU A 134 -14.41 -20.00 11.33
C GLU A 134 -13.55 -19.02 10.51
N THR A 135 -14.17 -18.11 9.77
CA THR A 135 -13.47 -17.04 9.03
C THR A 135 -12.98 -15.94 9.97
N ASN A 136 -12.00 -15.16 9.53
CA ASN A 136 -11.35 -14.11 10.32
C ASN A 136 -11.22 -12.79 9.53
N GLU A 137 -10.74 -11.73 10.18
CA GLU A 137 -10.62 -10.39 9.57
C GLU A 137 -9.77 -10.37 8.29
N LEU A 138 -8.82 -11.30 8.10
CA LEU A 138 -8.06 -11.40 6.84
C LEU A 138 -8.94 -11.82 5.66
N HIS A 139 -9.98 -12.62 5.89
CA HIS A 139 -10.92 -13.03 4.84
C HIS A 139 -11.77 -11.87 4.30
N ARG A 140 -11.77 -10.72 4.99
CA ARG A 140 -12.38 -9.49 4.51
C ARG A 140 -11.51 -8.79 3.45
N MET A 141 -10.23 -9.14 3.32
CA MET A 141 -9.30 -8.50 2.40
C MET A 141 -9.39 -9.20 1.03
N ASP A 142 -10.18 -8.63 0.11
CA ASP A 142 -10.34 -9.21 -1.23
C ASP A 142 -9.03 -9.13 -2.04
N LEU A 143 -8.31 -8.02 -1.85
CA LEU A 143 -7.04 -7.73 -2.48
C LEU A 143 -6.26 -6.78 -1.58
N PHE A 144 -5.00 -7.12 -1.34
CA PHE A 144 -4.02 -6.28 -0.67
C PHE A 144 -3.09 -5.69 -1.72
N VAL A 145 -3.14 -4.38 -1.91
CA VAL A 145 -2.25 -3.64 -2.81
C VAL A 145 -1.20 -2.91 -1.99
N LEU A 146 0.05 -3.36 -2.05
CA LEU A 146 1.17 -2.74 -1.34
C LEU A 146 1.91 -1.78 -2.27
N LEU A 147 2.09 -0.53 -1.85
CA LEU A 147 2.85 0.48 -2.58
C LEU A 147 4.16 0.73 -1.85
N ASP A 148 5.27 0.57 -2.57
CA ASP A 148 6.60 0.76 -2.00
C ASP A 148 7.62 1.23 -3.05
N LEU A 149 8.63 1.98 -2.63
CA LEU A 149 9.72 2.52 -3.45
C LEU A 149 9.25 3.28 -4.71
N ILE A 150 8.23 4.11 -4.56
CA ILE A 150 7.62 4.89 -5.66
C ILE A 150 8.07 6.34 -5.56
N GLY A 151 8.53 6.93 -6.65
CA GLY A 151 8.72 8.39 -6.71
C GLY A 151 9.68 8.90 -7.76
N THR A 152 10.57 8.05 -8.29
CA THR A 152 11.56 8.44 -9.30
C THR A 152 11.02 8.33 -10.75
N GLU A 153 11.78 8.82 -11.71
CA GLU A 153 11.40 8.78 -13.13
C GLU A 153 11.31 7.34 -13.68
N ASP A 154 12.21 6.48 -13.22
CA ASP A 154 12.50 5.16 -13.73
C ASP A 154 11.70 4.01 -13.09
N CYS A 155 10.70 4.32 -12.25
CA CYS A 155 9.83 3.29 -11.66
C CYS A 155 9.20 2.39 -12.75
N GLY A 156 9.45 1.08 -12.60
CA GLY A 156 8.83 0.01 -13.37
C GLY A 156 8.29 -1.06 -12.42
N PHE A 157 7.13 -1.62 -12.74
CA PHE A 157 6.43 -2.59 -11.89
C PHE A 157 6.16 -3.87 -12.70
N TYR A 158 6.08 -5.02 -12.03
CA TYR A 158 5.90 -6.34 -12.65
C TYR A 158 4.78 -7.13 -11.98
N SER A 159 4.23 -8.11 -12.68
CA SER A 159 3.32 -9.07 -12.06
C SER A 159 4.11 -10.07 -11.23
N LEU A 160 4.07 -9.94 -9.90
CA LEU A 160 4.85 -10.77 -8.97
C LEU A 160 4.11 -12.02 -8.46
N PHE A 161 2.77 -12.02 -8.52
CA PHE A 161 1.92 -13.11 -8.01
C PHE A 161 0.89 -13.54 -9.05
N SER A 162 0.67 -14.86 -9.19
CA SER A 162 -0.31 -15.37 -10.15
C SER A 162 -1.76 -15.13 -9.70
N GLU A 163 -2.01 -15.14 -8.39
CA GLU A 163 -3.33 -14.96 -7.78
C GLU A 163 -3.94 -13.59 -8.06
N SER A 164 -3.08 -12.57 -8.22
CA SER A 164 -3.47 -11.19 -8.51
C SER A 164 -3.15 -10.74 -9.94
N GLU A 165 -2.70 -11.64 -10.81
CA GLU A 165 -2.29 -11.32 -12.19
C GLU A 165 -3.38 -10.55 -12.95
N LYS A 166 -4.65 -10.92 -12.76
CA LYS A 166 -5.79 -10.24 -13.39
C LYS A 166 -5.88 -8.75 -13.01
N TRP A 167 -5.51 -8.39 -11.78
CA TRP A 167 -5.54 -7.02 -11.27
C TRP A 167 -4.33 -6.23 -11.77
N TYR A 168 -3.18 -6.88 -11.86
CA TYR A 168 -2.02 -6.31 -12.54
C TYR A 168 -2.31 -6.02 -14.02
N GLY A 169 -2.93 -6.96 -14.73
CA GLY A 169 -3.36 -6.78 -16.11
C GLY A 169 -4.33 -5.61 -16.30
N ARG A 170 -5.29 -5.46 -15.38
CA ARG A 170 -6.20 -4.30 -15.33
C ARG A 170 -5.45 -2.97 -15.20
N LEU A 171 -4.47 -2.88 -14.29
CA LEU A 171 -3.62 -1.69 -14.16
C LEU A 171 -2.84 -1.40 -15.45
N SER A 172 -2.23 -2.42 -16.06
CA SER A 172 -1.50 -2.28 -17.33
C SER A 172 -2.41 -1.74 -18.45
N ASP A 173 -3.65 -2.22 -18.53
CA ASP A 173 -4.60 -1.76 -19.54
C ASP A 173 -5.09 -0.33 -19.27
N PHE A 174 -5.29 0.05 -18.00
CA PHE A 174 -5.55 1.44 -17.63
C PHE A 174 -4.39 2.36 -17.99
N GLU A 175 -3.15 1.97 -17.71
CA GLU A 175 -1.98 2.75 -18.12
C GLU A 175 -1.99 2.99 -19.64
N LYS A 176 -2.12 1.93 -20.45
CA LYS A 176 -2.18 2.05 -21.92
C LYS A 176 -3.32 2.95 -22.38
N ARG A 177 -4.49 2.85 -21.75
CA ARG A 177 -5.65 3.69 -22.10
C ARG A 177 -5.41 5.15 -21.74
N LEU A 178 -4.92 5.43 -20.53
CA LEU A 178 -4.62 6.78 -20.06
C LEU A 178 -3.51 7.44 -20.89
N MET A 179 -2.49 6.67 -21.30
CA MET A 179 -1.46 7.13 -22.24
C MET A 179 -2.06 7.51 -23.60
N ARG A 180 -2.93 6.66 -24.18
CA ARG A 180 -3.62 6.97 -25.46
C ARG A 180 -4.50 8.21 -25.38
N LEU A 181 -5.08 8.49 -24.21
CA LEU A 181 -5.89 9.67 -23.95
C LEU A 181 -5.05 10.92 -23.62
N GLY A 182 -3.72 10.80 -23.52
CA GLY A 182 -2.84 11.90 -23.11
C GLY A 182 -2.97 12.30 -21.64
N LEU A 183 -3.59 11.46 -20.80
CA LEU A 183 -3.79 11.70 -19.36
C LEU A 183 -2.62 11.21 -18.50
N ILE A 184 -1.80 10.31 -19.04
CA ILE A 184 -0.50 9.93 -18.49
C ILE A 184 0.57 10.34 -19.49
N ASN A 185 1.48 11.20 -19.07
CA ASN A 185 2.57 11.68 -19.91
C ASN A 185 3.86 10.94 -19.55
N LYS A 186 4.08 9.78 -20.18
CA LYS A 186 5.31 8.99 -20.05
C LYS A 186 5.72 8.42 -21.40
N ARG A 187 7.02 8.40 -21.69
CA ARG A 187 7.56 7.81 -22.93
C ARG A 187 7.51 6.28 -22.92
N THR A 188 7.56 5.66 -21.75
CA THR A 188 7.58 4.20 -21.56
C THR A 188 6.57 3.78 -20.49
N GLN A 189 5.95 2.61 -20.65
CA GLN A 189 5.02 2.05 -19.67
C GLN A 189 5.72 1.75 -18.34
N MET A 190 5.13 2.15 -17.22
CA MET A 190 5.53 1.78 -15.87
C MET A 190 5.19 0.30 -15.61
N LEU A 191 4.04 -0.17 -16.07
CA LEU A 191 3.56 -1.53 -15.87
C LEU A 191 4.14 -2.42 -16.97
N ARG A 192 5.19 -3.17 -16.66
CA ARG A 192 5.90 -4.01 -17.62
C ARG A 192 5.09 -5.26 -17.97
N ASN A 193 5.06 -5.62 -19.24
CA ASN A 193 4.38 -6.83 -19.73
C ASN A 193 5.19 -8.13 -19.44
N GLN A 194 5.78 -8.24 -18.25
CA GLN A 194 6.61 -9.34 -17.82
C GLN A 194 6.09 -9.88 -16.48
N LYS A 195 6.00 -11.21 -16.40
CA LYS A 195 5.63 -11.94 -15.19
C LYS A 195 6.91 -12.39 -14.52
N VAL A 196 7.12 -11.97 -13.27
CA VAL A 196 8.33 -12.29 -12.50
C VAL A 196 7.92 -13.05 -11.25
N TYR A 197 7.25 -14.18 -11.46
CA TYR A 197 6.81 -15.04 -10.38
C TYR A 197 8.02 -15.60 -9.63
N GLY A 198 7.92 -15.61 -8.30
CA GLY A 198 9.00 -16.06 -7.43
C GLY A 198 10.10 -15.02 -7.21
N ALA A 199 9.91 -13.75 -7.61
CA ALA A 199 10.71 -12.65 -7.07
C ALA A 199 10.65 -12.69 -5.54
N ARG A 200 11.80 -12.74 -4.88
CA ARG A 200 11.93 -12.86 -3.42
C ARG A 200 12.12 -11.48 -2.78
N ILE A 201 11.18 -10.58 -3.04
CA ILE A 201 11.14 -9.28 -2.37
C ILE A 201 10.37 -9.49 -1.08
N GLU A 202 11.06 -9.42 0.07
CA GLU A 202 10.38 -9.39 1.36
C GLU A 202 9.98 -7.96 1.68
N ASP A 203 8.73 -7.79 2.14
CA ASP A 203 8.09 -6.51 2.43
C ASP A 203 6.81 -6.83 3.26
N ASP A 204 6.07 -5.82 3.71
CA ASP A 204 4.91 -5.89 4.60
C ASP A 204 3.78 -6.80 4.12
N HIS A 205 3.76 -7.16 2.84
CA HIS A 205 2.79 -8.13 2.32
C HIS A 205 3.07 -9.56 2.79
N VAL A 206 4.32 -9.92 3.13
CA VAL A 206 4.75 -11.30 3.40
C VAL A 206 3.93 -11.97 4.51
N PRO A 207 3.67 -11.34 5.68
CA PRO A 207 2.85 -11.93 6.73
C PRO A 207 1.39 -12.21 6.31
N PHE A 208 0.85 -11.42 5.38
CA PHE A 208 -0.50 -11.56 4.84
C PHE A 208 -0.55 -12.63 3.75
N LEU A 209 0.43 -12.63 2.83
CA LEU A 209 0.59 -13.63 1.79
C LEU A 209 0.67 -15.05 2.38
N ARG A 210 1.48 -15.24 3.43
CA ARG A 210 1.62 -16.53 4.14
C ARG A 210 0.31 -17.02 4.77
N LYS A 211 -0.68 -16.14 4.93
CA LYS A 211 -2.01 -16.42 5.47
C LYS A 211 -3.11 -16.42 4.41
N GLY A 212 -2.73 -16.46 3.12
CA GLY A 212 -3.65 -16.65 2.01
C GLY A 212 -4.30 -15.37 1.46
N VAL A 213 -3.86 -14.18 1.89
CA VAL A 213 -4.37 -12.92 1.34
C VAL A 213 -3.82 -12.69 -0.07
N PRO A 214 -4.67 -12.41 -1.09
CA PRO A 214 -4.19 -12.07 -2.42
C PRO A 214 -3.40 -10.75 -2.43
N ILE A 215 -2.17 -10.77 -2.93
CA ILE A 215 -1.26 -9.62 -2.93
C ILE A 215 -1.07 -9.06 -4.34
N LEU A 216 -1.20 -7.76 -4.50
CA LEU A 216 -0.71 -6.98 -5.65
C LEU A 216 0.39 -6.03 -5.16
N HIS A 217 1.64 -6.39 -5.40
CA HIS A 217 2.79 -5.63 -4.89
C HIS A 217 3.30 -4.65 -5.96
N LEU A 218 3.03 -3.38 -5.74
CA LEU A 218 3.46 -2.26 -6.56
C LEU A 218 4.75 -1.66 -5.98
N ILE A 219 5.83 -2.42 -6.12
CA ILE A 219 7.19 -1.99 -5.80
C ILE A 219 7.99 -1.75 -7.06
N ALA A 220 8.75 -0.65 -7.13
CA ALA A 220 9.59 -0.38 -8.28
C ALA A 220 10.68 -1.46 -8.40
N THR A 221 10.94 -1.97 -9.60
CA THR A 221 12.00 -2.94 -9.87
C THR A 221 12.69 -2.59 -11.22
N PRO A 222 14.03 -2.45 -11.28
CA PRO A 222 14.94 -2.39 -10.13
C PRO A 222 14.56 -1.28 -9.15
N PHE A 223 15.03 -1.39 -7.91
CA PHE A 223 14.77 -0.38 -6.88
C PHE A 223 15.36 0.97 -7.34
N PRO A 224 14.77 2.11 -6.89
CA PRO A 224 15.32 3.43 -7.19
C PRO A 224 16.81 3.50 -6.88
N SER A 225 17.60 4.14 -7.74
CA SER A 225 19.05 4.24 -7.55
C SER A 225 19.46 4.93 -6.23
N VAL A 226 18.52 5.65 -5.61
CA VAL A 226 18.64 6.34 -4.32
C VAL A 226 18.26 5.49 -3.11
N TRP A 227 17.71 4.29 -3.29
CA TRP A 227 17.24 3.41 -2.21
C TRP A 227 18.30 3.22 -1.11
N HIS A 228 17.88 3.40 0.14
CA HIS A 228 18.71 3.35 1.36
C HIS A 228 19.91 4.31 1.37
N LYS A 229 19.90 5.38 0.57
CA LYS A 229 20.93 6.43 0.55
C LYS A 229 20.35 7.76 1.00
N MET A 230 21.18 8.64 1.56
CA MET A 230 20.79 10.01 1.94
C MET A 230 20.23 10.85 0.77
N SER A 231 20.49 10.42 -0.48
CA SER A 231 19.92 11.01 -1.68
C SER A 231 18.43 10.69 -1.89
N ASP A 232 17.84 9.75 -1.14
CA ASP A 232 16.39 9.52 -1.15
C ASP A 232 15.68 10.62 -0.35
N ASN A 233 15.56 11.76 -1.01
CA ASN A 233 14.99 12.99 -0.50
C ASN A 233 14.16 13.67 -1.60
N MET A 234 13.60 14.84 -1.31
CA MET A 234 12.71 15.56 -2.23
C MET A 234 13.33 15.84 -3.62
N GLU A 235 14.64 16.04 -3.72
CA GLU A 235 15.31 16.32 -5.00
C GLU A 235 15.37 15.11 -5.93
N SER A 236 15.30 13.90 -5.37
CA SER A 236 15.26 12.65 -6.14
C SER A 236 13.89 12.34 -6.75
N LEU A 237 12.85 13.02 -6.28
CA LEU A 237 11.48 12.78 -6.72
C LEU A 237 11.25 13.34 -8.13
N HIS A 238 10.47 12.60 -8.90
CA HIS A 238 10.02 13.00 -10.23
C HIS A 238 8.50 13.24 -10.21
N PRO A 239 8.05 14.51 -10.02
CA PRO A 239 6.63 14.83 -9.88
C PRO A 239 5.73 14.31 -11.02
N PRO A 240 6.14 14.32 -12.31
CA PRO A 240 5.34 13.73 -13.37
C PRO A 240 5.09 12.22 -13.20
N SER A 241 6.09 11.45 -12.73
CA SER A 241 5.91 10.01 -12.43
C SER A 241 4.90 9.81 -11.30
N ILE A 242 5.02 10.59 -10.22
CA ILE A 242 4.10 10.52 -9.08
C ILE A 242 2.67 10.85 -9.53
N GLN A 243 2.51 11.89 -10.36
CA GLN A 243 1.20 12.26 -10.91
C GLN A 243 0.60 11.17 -11.82
N ASN A 244 1.43 10.52 -12.63
CA ASN A 244 1.00 9.39 -13.46
C ASN A 244 0.52 8.22 -12.59
N MET A 245 1.26 7.87 -11.53
CA MET A 245 0.87 6.84 -10.58
C MET A 245 -0.42 7.19 -9.81
N ASN A 246 -0.57 8.43 -9.36
CA ASN A 246 -1.82 8.91 -8.74
C ASN A 246 -3.02 8.78 -9.70
N THR A 247 -2.83 9.10 -10.97
CA THR A 247 -3.90 8.99 -11.98
C THR A 247 -4.27 7.54 -12.22
N LEU A 248 -3.27 6.66 -12.33
CA LEU A 248 -3.48 5.23 -12.50
C LEU A 248 -4.17 4.59 -11.30
N LEU A 249 -3.72 4.89 -10.08
CA LEU A 249 -4.30 4.33 -8.85
C LEU A 249 -5.76 4.76 -8.66
N ARG A 250 -6.09 6.02 -8.98
CA ARG A 250 -7.48 6.50 -8.95
C ARG A 250 -8.35 5.77 -9.97
N ALA A 251 -7.86 5.58 -11.20
CA ALA A 251 -8.58 4.80 -12.22
C ALA A 251 -8.83 3.35 -11.76
N PHE A 252 -7.83 2.72 -11.14
CA PHE A 252 -7.97 1.39 -10.57
C PHE A 252 -8.99 1.31 -9.45
N VAL A 253 -8.95 2.24 -8.47
CA VAL A 253 -9.92 2.29 -7.37
C VAL A 253 -11.33 2.56 -7.90
N THR A 254 -11.48 3.45 -8.87
CA THR A 254 -12.77 3.69 -9.55
C THR A 254 -13.32 2.42 -10.19
N ASP A 255 -12.50 1.67 -10.93
CA ASP A 255 -12.93 0.41 -11.55
C ASP A 255 -13.29 -0.66 -10.51
N TYR A 256 -12.42 -0.84 -9.50
CA TYR A 256 -12.58 -1.89 -8.50
C TYR A 256 -13.82 -1.69 -7.64
N LEU A 257 -14.07 -0.46 -7.19
CA LEU A 257 -15.22 -0.12 -6.36
C LEU A 257 -16.48 0.18 -7.18
N HIS A 258 -16.39 0.19 -8.52
CA HIS A 258 -17.47 0.59 -9.42
C HIS A 258 -18.02 1.99 -9.11
N LEU A 259 -17.12 2.94 -8.85
CA LEU A 259 -17.52 4.31 -8.53
C LEU A 259 -18.21 4.95 -9.74
N GLN A 260 -19.36 5.56 -9.52
CA GLN A 260 -20.07 6.34 -10.53
C GLN A 260 -19.40 7.71 -10.65
N LEU A 261 -18.68 7.94 -11.75
CA LEU A 261 -18.03 9.21 -12.08
C LEU A 261 -19.01 10.29 -12.54
#